data_AF-A0A6L9LJB0-F1
#
_entry.id   AF-A0A6L9LJB0-F1
#
_cell.length_a   1.000
_cell.length_b   1.000
_cell.length_c   1.000
_cell.angle_alpha   90.00
_cell.angle_beta   90.00
_cell.angle_gamma   90.00
#
_symmetry.space_group_name_H-M   'P 1'
#
loop_
_entity.id
_entity.type
_entity.pdbx_description
1 polymer ?
#
loop_
_entity_poly.entity_id
_entity_poly.type
_entity_poly.pdbx_seq_one_letter_code
_entity_poly.pdbx_strand_id
1 'polypeptide(L)'
;MTHCYQVITQLTSDFPIERLCKTLGVSRSAYYAYQAGQSHQLTEEKEKLRQAMLDSFGDHRRRYGSRRLLTELQEQGFEVGRHQLRRLMQAEGLRAIQPRSFIPRTTDSRYNGPFSPNLLVDMDFPTAPGRVLVGDITYVPLAGSAWGYLAAWMDLYSRRIKGWTLADNMGEELVHSALRKAI
;
A
#
# COMPACT_ATOMS: atom_id res chain seq x y z
N MET A 1 -15.11 12.48 -27.21
CA MET A 1 -16.58 12.52 -27.39
C MET A 1 -17.06 13.70 -28.23
N THR A 2 -16.27 14.76 -28.45
CA THR A 2 -16.66 15.96 -29.21
C THR A 2 -16.86 15.72 -30.72
N HIS A 3 -16.07 14.82 -31.30
CA HIS A 3 -16.09 14.52 -32.74
C HIS A 3 -17.44 13.96 -33.22
N CYS A 4 -18.09 13.09 -32.43
CA CYS A 4 -19.39 12.53 -32.80
C CYS A 4 -20.47 13.62 -32.91
N TYR A 5 -20.45 14.63 -32.04
CA TYR A 5 -21.42 15.71 -32.09
C TYR A 5 -21.19 16.64 -33.28
N GLN A 6 -19.93 16.94 -33.63
CA GLN A 6 -19.58 17.72 -34.82
C GLN A 6 -20.07 17.06 -36.11
N VAL A 7 -19.89 15.73 -36.22
CA VAL A 7 -20.39 14.93 -37.35
C VAL A 7 -21.92 14.96 -37.44
N ILE A 8 -22.63 14.88 -36.29
CA ILE A 8 -24.10 14.99 -36.28
C ILE A 8 -24.55 16.38 -36.77
N THR A 9 -23.88 17.45 -36.34
CA THR A 9 -24.22 18.83 -36.76
C THR A 9 -23.99 19.04 -38.27
N GLN A 10 -22.96 18.44 -38.85
CA GLN A 10 -22.69 18.53 -40.29
C GLN A 10 -23.71 17.75 -41.14
N LEU A 11 -24.17 16.59 -40.66
CA LEU A 11 -25.06 15.70 -41.42
C LEU A 11 -26.55 15.97 -41.17
N THR A 12 -26.89 16.91 -40.28
CA THR A 12 -28.29 17.22 -39.94
C THR A 12 -29.07 17.86 -41.08
N SER A 13 -28.39 18.39 -42.11
CA SER A 13 -29.01 18.91 -43.34
C SER A 13 -29.59 17.80 -44.20
N ASP A 14 -28.97 16.62 -44.19
CA ASP A 14 -29.28 15.53 -45.12
C ASP A 14 -30.02 14.37 -44.43
N PHE A 15 -29.90 14.24 -43.10
CA PHE A 15 -30.46 13.13 -42.35
C PHE A 15 -31.16 13.55 -41.05
N PRO A 16 -32.24 12.85 -40.65
CA PRO A 16 -32.88 13.08 -39.36
C PRO A 16 -31.92 12.82 -38.18
N ILE A 17 -31.88 13.76 -37.23
CA ILE A 17 -31.02 13.70 -36.02
C ILE A 17 -31.19 12.37 -35.27
N GLU A 18 -32.41 11.84 -35.20
CA GLU A 18 -32.70 10.57 -34.54
C GLU A 18 -31.94 9.39 -35.15
N ARG A 19 -31.81 9.38 -36.49
CA ARG A 19 -31.08 8.34 -37.22
C ARG A 19 -29.58 8.47 -37.01
N LEU A 20 -29.06 9.70 -36.99
CA LEU A 20 -27.64 10.00 -36.75
C LEU A 20 -27.23 9.64 -35.31
N CYS A 21 -28.02 10.05 -34.31
CA CYS A 21 -27.83 9.72 -32.90
C CYS A 21 -27.83 8.19 -32.67
N LYS A 22 -28.78 7.47 -33.27
CA LYS A 22 -28.86 6.01 -33.15
C LYS A 22 -27.66 5.32 -33.79
N THR A 23 -27.21 5.78 -34.95
CA THR A 23 -26.07 5.20 -35.69
C THR A 23 -24.74 5.43 -34.97
N LEU A 24 -24.57 6.61 -34.34
CA LEU A 24 -23.34 7.00 -33.65
C LEU A 24 -23.34 6.62 -32.16
N GLY A 25 -24.41 5.99 -31.65
CA GLY A 25 -24.51 5.54 -30.25
C GLY A 25 -24.63 6.68 -29.24
N VAL A 26 -25.21 7.81 -29.64
CA VAL A 26 -25.30 9.04 -28.82
C VAL A 26 -26.77 9.33 -28.49
N SER A 27 -27.08 9.77 -27.26
CA SER A 27 -28.47 10.16 -26.95
C SER A 27 -28.84 11.50 -27.59
N ARG A 28 -30.10 11.64 -28.02
CA ARG A 28 -30.64 12.91 -28.54
C ARG A 28 -30.50 14.04 -27.51
N SER A 29 -30.75 13.75 -26.23
CA SER A 29 -30.62 14.72 -25.14
C SER A 29 -29.18 15.21 -24.97
N ALA A 30 -28.18 14.34 -25.14
CA ALA A 30 -26.77 14.72 -25.06
C ALA A 30 -26.32 15.57 -26.24
N TYR A 31 -26.86 15.31 -27.45
CA TYR A 31 -26.61 16.15 -28.63
C TYR A 31 -27.19 17.56 -28.48
N TYR A 32 -28.44 17.69 -28.03
CA TYR A 32 -29.03 19.02 -27.81
C TYR A 32 -28.37 19.77 -26.65
N ALA A 33 -27.95 19.07 -25.59
CA ALA A 33 -27.13 19.67 -24.54
C ALA A 33 -25.79 20.19 -25.10
N TYR A 34 -25.13 19.44 -25.99
CA TYR A 34 -23.94 19.90 -26.71
C TYR A 34 -24.22 21.15 -27.55
N GLN A 35 -25.29 21.16 -28.34
CA GLN A 35 -25.67 22.30 -29.17
C GLN A 35 -26.01 23.55 -28.33
N ALA A 36 -26.58 23.36 -27.14
CA ALA A 36 -26.87 24.43 -26.19
C ALA A 36 -25.63 24.92 -25.41
N GLY A 37 -24.42 24.44 -25.73
CA GLY A 37 -23.20 24.75 -24.98
C GLY A 37 -23.14 24.11 -23.59
N GLN A 38 -24.08 23.23 -23.25
CA GLN A 38 -24.18 22.50 -21.99
C GLN A 38 -23.48 21.13 -22.04
N SER A 39 -22.82 20.78 -23.16
CA SER A 39 -21.96 19.59 -23.17
C SER A 39 -20.89 19.72 -22.12
N HIS A 40 -20.61 18.62 -21.43
CA HIS A 40 -19.41 18.42 -20.63
C HIS A 40 -18.14 18.72 -21.45
N GLN A 41 -17.77 19.99 -21.58
CA GLN A 41 -16.38 20.37 -21.63
C GLN A 41 -15.80 19.99 -20.27
N LEU A 42 -14.64 19.35 -20.26
CA LEU A 42 -13.79 19.35 -19.08
C LEU A 42 -13.51 20.82 -18.81
N THR A 43 -14.23 21.41 -17.86
CA THR A 43 -13.92 22.75 -17.34
C THR A 43 -12.42 22.78 -17.05
N GLU A 44 -11.72 23.87 -17.34
CA GLU A 44 -10.28 23.98 -17.04
C GLU A 44 -9.94 23.53 -15.61
N GLU A 45 -10.85 23.80 -14.66
CA GLU A 45 -10.77 23.35 -13.28
C GLU A 45 -10.72 21.82 -13.12
N LYS A 46 -11.50 21.07 -13.91
CA LYS A 46 -11.48 19.59 -13.88
C LYS A 46 -10.19 19.04 -14.45
N GLU A 47 -9.63 19.67 -15.47
CA GLU A 47 -8.34 19.26 -16.02
C GLU A 47 -7.21 19.59 -15.06
N LYS A 48 -7.23 20.76 -14.41
CA LYS A 48 -6.30 21.12 -13.32
C LYS A 48 -6.37 20.12 -12.17
N LEU A 49 -7.57 19.77 -11.72
CA LEU A 49 -7.76 18.76 -10.68
C LEU A 49 -7.22 17.38 -11.09
N ARG A 50 -7.47 16.98 -12.35
CA ARG A 50 -6.95 15.72 -12.89
C ARG A 50 -5.42 15.71 -12.88
N GLN A 51 -4.79 16.78 -13.36
CA GLN A 51 -3.34 16.88 -13.41
C GLN A 51 -2.74 16.86 -12.00
N ALA A 52 -3.27 17.69 -11.08
CA ALA A 52 -2.82 17.71 -9.69
C ALA A 52 -2.95 16.35 -9.00
N MET A 53 -4.03 15.61 -9.28
CA MET A 53 -4.20 14.23 -8.79
C MET A 53 -3.14 13.29 -9.36
N LEU A 54 -2.84 13.35 -10.66
CA LEU A 54 -1.82 12.52 -11.29
C LEU A 54 -0.42 12.81 -10.72
N ASP A 55 -0.09 14.09 -10.58
CA ASP A 55 1.19 14.55 -10.04
C ASP A 55 1.35 14.07 -8.59
N SER A 56 0.39 14.36 -7.72
CA SER A 56 0.40 13.90 -6.32
C SER A 56 0.46 12.37 -6.21
N PHE A 57 -0.30 11.65 -7.04
CA PHE A 57 -0.26 10.18 -7.04
C PHE A 57 1.12 9.64 -7.46
N GLY A 58 1.78 10.31 -8.42
CA GLY A 58 3.15 10.03 -8.86
C GLY A 58 4.19 10.32 -7.78
N ASP A 59 4.13 11.50 -7.18
CA ASP A 59 5.04 11.97 -6.11
C ASP A 59 5.03 11.02 -4.91
N HIS A 60 3.84 10.52 -4.56
CA HIS A 60 3.70 9.53 -3.50
C HIS A 60 3.98 8.10 -3.93
N ARG A 61 4.56 7.89 -5.12
CA ARG A 61 4.92 6.58 -5.69
C ARG A 61 3.75 5.62 -5.66
N ARG A 62 2.56 6.11 -6.00
CA ARG A 62 1.30 5.35 -6.03
C ARG A 62 0.83 4.85 -4.66
N ARG A 63 1.41 5.28 -3.54
CA ARG A 63 1.04 4.81 -2.19
C ARG A 63 -0.25 5.45 -1.69
N TYR A 64 -0.60 6.62 -2.21
CA TYR A 64 -1.75 7.37 -1.72
C TYR A 64 -3.03 6.92 -2.42
N GLY A 65 -3.99 6.45 -1.64
CA GLY A 65 -5.35 6.20 -2.11
C GLY A 65 -6.23 7.43 -2.01
N SER A 66 -7.49 7.30 -2.41
CA SER A 66 -8.46 8.39 -2.49
C SER A 66 -8.67 9.19 -1.20
N ARG A 67 -8.29 8.67 -0.03
CA ARG A 67 -8.41 9.41 1.24
C ARG A 67 -7.24 10.37 1.44
N ARG A 68 -6.01 9.93 1.17
CA ARG A 68 -4.80 10.76 1.33
C ARG A 68 -4.70 11.79 0.23
N LEU A 69 -4.97 11.40 -1.01
CA LEU A 69 -5.06 12.32 -2.13
C LEU A 69 -6.14 13.39 -1.92
N LEU A 70 -7.26 13.06 -1.27
CA LEU A 70 -8.30 14.05 -0.97
C LEU A 70 -7.76 15.16 -0.07
N THR A 71 -7.11 14.80 1.03
CA THR A 71 -6.53 15.76 1.97
C THR A 71 -5.51 16.64 1.26
N GLU A 72 -4.61 16.05 0.49
CA GLU A 72 -3.56 16.78 -0.22
C GLU A 72 -4.09 17.70 -1.32
N LEU A 73 -5.10 17.27 -2.08
CA LEU A 73 -5.74 18.11 -3.09
C LEU A 73 -6.53 19.26 -2.44
N GLN A 74 -7.14 19.03 -1.28
CA GLN A 74 -7.79 20.10 -0.50
C GLN A 74 -6.78 21.12 0.04
N GLU A 75 -5.60 20.66 0.49
CA GLU A 75 -4.50 21.53 0.90
C GLU A 75 -3.94 22.36 -0.27
N GLN A 76 -3.99 21.82 -1.49
CA GLN A 76 -3.65 22.54 -2.72
C GLN A 76 -4.78 23.49 -3.20
N GLY A 77 -5.90 23.57 -2.47
CA GLY A 77 -7.01 24.49 -2.76
C GLY A 77 -8.10 23.93 -3.68
N PHE A 78 -8.10 22.62 -3.98
CA PHE A 78 -9.15 22.01 -4.79
C PHE A 78 -10.38 21.63 -3.95
N GLU A 79 -11.55 22.13 -4.34
CA GLU A 79 -12.84 21.68 -3.81
C GLU A 79 -13.28 20.38 -4.51
N VAL A 80 -12.83 19.24 -3.99
CA VAL A 80 -13.18 17.91 -4.50
C VAL A 80 -13.78 17.03 -3.40
N GLY A 81 -14.85 16.30 -3.74
CA GLY A 81 -15.44 15.30 -2.84
C GLY A 81 -14.79 13.91 -3.00
N ARG A 82 -14.81 13.11 -1.93
CA ARG A 82 -14.25 11.74 -1.93
C ARG A 82 -14.77 10.84 -3.07
N HIS A 83 -16.08 10.89 -3.36
CA HIS A 83 -16.69 10.07 -4.41
C HIS A 83 -16.34 10.56 -5.83
N GLN A 84 -16.13 11.87 -5.99
CA GLN A 84 -15.67 12.45 -7.25
C GLN A 84 -14.22 12.03 -7.51
N LEU A 85 -13.35 12.19 -6.51
CA LEU A 85 -11.94 11.79 -6.62
C LEU A 85 -11.80 10.28 -6.89
N ARG A 86 -12.59 9.43 -6.22
CA ARG A 86 -12.58 7.99 -6.48
C ARG A 86 -12.97 7.64 -7.92
N ARG A 87 -14.00 8.30 -8.47
CA ARG A 87 -14.41 8.11 -9.87
C ARG A 87 -13.32 8.57 -10.84
N LEU A 88 -12.69 9.70 -10.54
CA LEU A 88 -11.59 10.24 -11.35
C LEU A 88 -10.39 9.28 -11.34
N MET A 89 -9.96 8.80 -10.17
CA MET A 89 -8.93 7.77 -10.06
C MET A 89 -9.27 6.50 -10.86
N GLN A 90 -10.54 6.06 -10.81
CA GLN A 90 -10.98 4.89 -11.57
C GLN A 90 -10.95 5.13 -13.09
N ALA A 91 -11.35 6.31 -13.54
CA ALA A 91 -11.29 6.71 -14.95
C ALA A 91 -9.85 6.74 -15.48
N GLU A 92 -8.90 7.16 -14.64
CA GLU A 92 -7.46 7.18 -14.94
C GLU A 92 -6.75 5.83 -14.68
N GLY A 93 -7.47 4.80 -14.23
CA GLY A 93 -6.87 3.49 -13.92
C GLY A 93 -5.91 3.50 -12.72
N LEU A 94 -5.98 4.50 -11.84
CA LEU A 94 -5.08 4.66 -10.70
C LEU A 94 -5.48 3.74 -9.55
N ARG A 95 -4.57 2.84 -9.19
CA ARG A 95 -4.72 1.95 -8.04
C ARG A 95 -3.58 2.12 -7.07
N ALA A 96 -3.92 2.56 -5.85
CA ALA A 96 -2.95 2.73 -4.79
C ALA A 96 -2.32 1.39 -4.41
N ILE A 97 -1.00 1.40 -4.21
CA ILE A 97 -0.24 0.26 -3.72
C ILE A 97 -0.07 0.36 -2.21
N GLN A 98 -0.13 -0.79 -1.53
CA GLN A 98 0.31 -0.91 -0.15
C GLN A 98 1.63 -1.67 -0.17
N PRO A 99 2.79 -1.00 -0.06
CA PRO A 99 4.05 -1.70 0.06
C PRO A 99 4.00 -2.57 1.32
N ARG A 100 4.61 -3.77 1.25
CA ARG A 100 4.78 -4.61 2.44
C ARG A 100 5.59 -3.82 3.47
N SER A 101 5.23 -3.92 4.75
CA SER A 101 6.07 -3.40 5.82
C SER A 101 7.48 -3.96 5.65
N PHE A 102 8.48 -3.09 5.70
CA PHE A 102 9.87 -3.51 5.69
C PHE A 102 10.13 -4.34 6.95
N ILE A 103 10.60 -5.57 6.77
CA ILE A 103 11.06 -6.45 7.84
C ILE A 103 12.54 -6.72 7.55
N PRO A 104 13.47 -6.45 8.50
CA PRO A 104 14.88 -6.75 8.33
C PRO A 104 15.09 -8.21 7.90
N ARG A 105 15.81 -8.42 6.80
CA ARG A 105 16.19 -9.76 6.31
C ARG A 105 17.47 -10.18 7.04
N THR A 106 17.41 -11.27 7.80
CA THR A 106 18.50 -11.64 8.73
C THR A 106 19.07 -13.03 8.56
N THR A 107 18.42 -13.89 7.77
CA THR A 107 18.93 -15.23 7.47
C THR A 107 19.43 -15.26 6.04
N ASP A 108 20.73 -15.43 5.83
CA ASP A 108 21.21 -16.03 4.58
C ASP A 108 20.86 -17.52 4.65
N SER A 109 19.71 -17.89 4.08
CA SER A 109 19.20 -19.26 4.09
C SER A 109 20.05 -20.23 3.25
N ARG A 110 21.19 -19.77 2.69
CA ARG A 110 22.17 -20.58 1.94
C ARG A 110 23.32 -21.08 2.83
N TYR A 111 23.11 -21.19 4.13
CA TYR A 111 24.07 -21.85 5.01
C TYR A 111 24.07 -23.36 4.73
N ASN A 112 25.14 -23.84 4.12
CA ASN A 112 25.34 -25.26 3.77
C ASN A 112 26.24 -25.99 4.78
N GLY A 113 26.48 -25.44 5.96
CA GLY A 113 27.24 -26.11 7.02
C GLY A 113 26.40 -27.18 7.74
N PRO A 114 27.05 -28.06 8.52
CA PRO A 114 26.35 -29.07 9.31
C PRO A 114 25.48 -28.40 10.38
N PHE A 115 24.22 -28.82 10.49
CA PHE A 115 23.34 -28.42 11.59
C PHE A 115 23.59 -29.32 12.80
N SER A 116 23.57 -28.74 13.99
CA SER A 116 23.50 -29.53 15.22
C SER A 116 22.23 -30.39 15.22
N PRO A 117 22.29 -31.66 15.65
CA PRO A 117 21.11 -32.52 15.70
C PRO A 117 20.06 -31.90 16.64
N ASN A 118 18.80 -31.88 16.21
CA ASN A 118 17.71 -31.42 17.04
C ASN A 118 17.31 -32.52 18.04
N LEU A 119 17.92 -32.47 19.22
CA LEU A 119 17.67 -33.43 20.30
C LEU A 119 16.25 -33.33 20.90
N LEU A 120 15.48 -32.29 20.57
CA LEU A 120 14.14 -32.08 21.10
C LEU A 120 13.04 -32.77 20.28
N VAL A 121 13.34 -33.34 19.10
CA VAL A 121 12.32 -33.96 18.23
C VAL A 121 11.67 -35.17 18.90
N ASP A 122 12.45 -35.96 19.62
CA ASP A 122 12.01 -37.21 20.25
C ASP A 122 11.88 -37.10 21.78
N MET A 123 11.97 -35.88 22.34
CA MET A 123 11.83 -35.64 23.77
C MET A 123 10.41 -35.23 24.14
N ASP A 124 9.91 -35.78 25.25
CA ASP A 124 8.71 -35.28 25.90
C ASP A 124 8.91 -33.83 26.39
N PHE A 125 7.79 -33.12 26.56
CA PHE A 125 7.80 -31.77 27.12
C PHE A 125 8.47 -31.76 28.52
N PRO A 126 9.33 -30.77 28.84
CA PRO A 126 10.04 -30.75 30.12
C PRO A 126 9.08 -30.73 31.30
N THR A 127 9.37 -31.51 32.35
CA THR A 127 8.52 -31.65 33.55
C THR A 127 8.96 -30.76 34.72
N ALA A 128 10.02 -29.97 34.55
CA ALA A 128 10.53 -29.05 35.55
C ALA A 128 11.21 -27.83 34.90
N PRO A 129 11.29 -26.66 35.59
CA PRO A 129 12.04 -25.51 35.11
C PRO A 129 13.55 -25.82 34.97
N GLY A 130 14.23 -25.08 34.10
CA GLY A 130 15.68 -25.15 33.91
C GLY A 130 16.17 -26.33 33.06
N ARG A 131 15.26 -27.12 32.48
CA ARG A 131 15.60 -28.30 31.67
C ARG A 131 15.87 -27.96 30.21
N VAL A 132 15.05 -27.08 29.63
CA VAL A 132 15.14 -26.68 28.23
C VAL A 132 14.96 -25.16 28.16
N LEU A 133 15.99 -24.47 27.66
CA LEU A 133 15.91 -23.06 27.31
C LEU A 133 15.77 -22.94 25.80
N VAL A 134 14.80 -22.14 25.35
CA VAL A 134 14.61 -21.80 23.94
C VAL A 134 14.92 -20.32 23.73
N GLY A 135 15.69 -20.01 22.70
CA GLY A 135 16.11 -18.65 22.37
C GLY A 135 15.54 -18.20 21.04
N ASP A 136 15.23 -16.91 20.92
CA ASP A 136 14.86 -16.28 19.65
C ASP A 136 15.41 -14.84 19.59
N ILE A 137 15.59 -14.31 18.37
CA ILE A 137 15.97 -12.93 18.10
C ILE A 137 14.84 -12.25 17.33
N THR A 138 14.32 -11.14 17.86
CA THR A 138 13.27 -10.35 17.24
C THR A 138 13.67 -8.89 17.05
N TYR A 139 12.98 -8.16 16.17
CA TYR A 139 13.22 -6.75 15.88
C TYR A 139 12.19 -5.90 16.59
N VAL A 140 12.67 -4.87 17.29
CA VAL A 140 11.82 -3.92 17.99
C VAL A 140 11.96 -2.56 17.31
N PRO A 141 10.86 -1.96 16.82
CA PRO A 141 10.92 -0.62 16.25
C PRO A 141 11.27 0.38 17.35
N LEU A 142 12.26 1.24 17.08
CA LEU A 142 12.68 2.32 17.96
C LEU A 142 12.16 3.66 17.43
N ALA A 143 12.18 4.68 18.30
CA ALA A 143 11.89 6.05 17.90
C ALA A 143 12.85 6.50 16.77
N GLY A 144 12.38 7.36 15.87
CA GLY A 144 13.20 7.89 14.78
C GLY A 144 13.41 6.94 13.60
N SER A 145 12.51 5.96 13.40
CA SER A 145 12.61 4.96 12.31
C SER A 145 13.83 4.04 12.39
N ALA A 146 14.42 3.91 13.57
CA ALA A 146 15.48 2.94 13.85
C ALA A 146 14.90 1.58 14.27
N TRP A 147 15.73 0.54 14.22
CA TRP A 147 15.39 -0.82 14.67
C TRP A 147 16.41 -1.28 15.70
N GLY A 148 15.90 -1.87 16.79
CA GLY A 148 16.69 -2.62 17.75
C GLY A 148 16.51 -4.12 17.55
N TYR A 149 17.47 -4.89 18.04
CA TYR A 149 17.50 -6.35 17.98
C TYR A 149 17.46 -6.89 19.40
N LEU A 150 16.42 -7.65 19.73
CA LEU A 150 16.17 -8.25 21.04
C LEU A 150 16.43 -9.75 20.95
N ALA A 151 17.46 -10.23 21.65
CA ALA A 151 17.62 -11.65 21.93
C ALA A 151 17.02 -11.98 23.29
N ALA A 152 16.20 -13.01 23.35
CA ALA A 152 15.57 -13.48 24.59
C ALA A 152 15.66 -15.00 24.71
N TRP A 153 15.91 -15.47 25.93
CA TRP A 153 15.93 -16.88 26.31
C TRP A 153 14.79 -17.16 27.28
N MET A 154 13.95 -18.13 26.94
CA MET A 154 12.79 -18.54 27.71
C MET A 154 12.98 -19.96 28.24
N ASP A 155 12.62 -20.18 29.49
CA ASP A 155 12.45 -21.52 30.04
C ASP A 155 11.18 -22.17 29.46
N LEU A 156 11.35 -23.32 28.78
CA LEU A 156 10.26 -23.94 28.03
C LEU A 156 9.13 -24.43 28.93
N TYR A 157 9.43 -24.90 30.15
CA TYR A 157 8.43 -25.35 31.13
C TYR A 157 7.63 -24.19 31.72
N SER A 158 8.32 -23.23 32.36
CA SER A 158 7.68 -22.14 33.12
C SER A 158 7.25 -20.95 32.25
N ARG A 159 7.68 -20.91 30.99
CA ARG A 159 7.47 -19.80 30.04
C ARG A 159 8.05 -18.46 30.50
N ARG A 160 8.91 -18.47 31.53
CA ARG A 160 9.58 -17.26 32.01
C ARG A 160 10.76 -16.90 31.12
N ILE A 161 10.88 -15.63 30.76
CA ILE A 161 12.10 -15.11 30.15
C ILE A 161 13.20 -15.11 31.22
N LYS A 162 14.22 -15.91 31.00
CA LYS A 162 15.34 -16.11 31.92
C LYS A 162 16.43 -15.08 31.72
N GLY A 163 16.64 -14.62 30.49
CA GLY A 163 17.62 -13.59 30.16
C GLY A 163 17.31 -12.96 28.81
N TRP A 164 17.64 -11.67 28.67
CA TRP A 164 17.46 -10.94 27.42
C TRP A 164 18.47 -9.80 27.29
N THR A 165 18.75 -9.40 26.05
CA THR A 165 19.58 -8.25 25.71
C THR A 165 19.01 -7.57 24.47
N LEU A 166 19.00 -6.23 24.48
CA LEU A 166 18.64 -5.39 23.35
C LEU A 166 19.91 -4.70 22.83
N ALA A 167 20.13 -4.71 21.53
CA ALA A 167 21.23 -4.00 20.87
C ALA A 167 20.74 -3.27 19.60
N ASP A 168 21.57 -2.39 19.06
CA ASP A 168 21.33 -1.69 17.78
C ASP A 168 21.83 -2.48 16.56
N ASN A 169 22.48 -3.62 16.79
CA ASN A 169 23.00 -4.52 15.76
C ASN A 169 22.80 -6.00 16.14
N MET A 170 22.88 -6.89 15.14
CA MET A 170 22.70 -8.34 15.29
C MET A 170 24.05 -9.07 15.39
N GLY A 171 24.98 -8.58 16.20
CA GLY A 171 26.26 -9.24 16.46
C GLY A 171 26.15 -10.44 17.42
N GLU A 172 27.18 -11.28 17.46
CA GLU A 172 27.24 -12.48 18.34
C GLU A 172 27.05 -12.15 19.82
N GLU A 173 27.58 -11.00 20.26
CA GLU A 173 27.48 -10.55 21.65
C GLU A 173 26.03 -10.31 22.11
N LEU A 174 25.10 -10.03 21.20
CA LEU A 174 23.67 -9.93 21.51
C LEU A 174 23.17 -11.26 22.12
N VAL A 175 23.50 -12.37 21.47
CA VAL A 175 23.07 -13.71 21.87
C VAL A 175 23.86 -14.18 23.09
N HIS A 176 25.17 -14.00 23.11
CA HIS A 176 26.02 -14.38 24.24
C HIS A 176 25.61 -13.65 25.52
N SER A 177 25.37 -12.34 25.45
CA SER A 177 24.96 -11.55 26.61
C SER A 177 23.58 -11.96 27.12
N ALA A 178 22.63 -12.22 26.22
CA ALA A 178 21.31 -12.72 26.61
C ALA A 178 21.39 -14.11 27.26
N LEU A 179 22.22 -15.00 26.74
CA LEU A 179 22.41 -16.36 27.27
C LEU A 179 23.08 -16.34 28.65
N ARG A 180 24.17 -15.57 28.82
CA ARG A 180 24.85 -15.40 30.11
C ARG A 180 23.94 -14.87 31.22
N LYS A 181 22.89 -14.11 30.89
CA LYS A 181 21.88 -13.66 31.86
C LYS A 181 20.86 -14.75 32.20
N ALA A 182 20.68 -15.75 31.33
CA ALA A 182 19.64 -16.76 31.43
C ALA A 182 20.06 -18.00 32.22
N ILE A 183 21.35 -18.34 32.16
CA ILE A 183 21.99 -19.46 32.87
C ILE A 183 22.66 -18.98 34.16
#